data_AF-A0A9X9R4L1-F1
#
_entry.id   AF-A0A9X9R4L1-F1
#
_cell.length_a   1.000
_cell.length_b   1.000
_cell.length_c   1.000
_cell.angle_alpha   90.00
_cell.angle_beta   90.00
_cell.angle_gamma   90.00
#
_symmetry.space_group_name_H-M   'P 1'
#
loop_
_entity.id
_entity.type
_entity.pdbx_description
1 polymer ?
#
loop_
_entity_poly.entity_id
_entity_poly.type
_entity_poly.pdbx_seq_one_letter_code
_entity_poly.pdbx_strand_id
1 'polypeptide(L)'
;MTELEERILRLIPVGANNPRAGKYIAELLGLDIRTLRENIHRLIVRHGVPIVAKRGLVSGYYIPANDTERLEGIRELKAQYDTEGKRLDVLIKANLESYKKLLKGADMNV
;
A
#
# COMPACT_ATOMS: atom_id res chain seq x y z
N MET A 1 -8.16 -12.60 -16.66
CA MET A 1 -6.82 -12.17 -16.24
C MET A 1 -6.04 -11.80 -17.50
N THR A 2 -5.23 -10.74 -17.48
CA THR A 2 -4.40 -10.37 -18.64
C THR A 2 -3.04 -11.09 -18.58
N GLU A 3 -2.34 -11.18 -19.71
CA GLU A 3 -0.98 -11.73 -19.76
C GLU A 3 -0.02 -10.97 -18.81
N LEU A 4 -0.17 -9.65 -18.73
CA LEU A 4 0.61 -8.83 -17.81
C LEU A 4 0.31 -9.15 -16.34
N GLU A 5 -0.97 -9.32 -15.98
CA GLU A 5 -1.39 -9.71 -14.63
C GLU A 5 -0.79 -11.07 -14.23
N GLU A 6 -0.76 -12.04 -15.15
CA GLU A 6 -0.13 -13.33 -14.92
C GLU A 6 1.39 -13.21 -14.72
N ARG A 7 2.08 -12.42 -15.55
CA ARG A 7 3.51 -12.17 -15.43
C ARG A 7 3.85 -11.50 -14.10
N ILE A 8 3.07 -10.51 -13.67
CA ILE A 8 3.22 -9.86 -12.36
C ILE A 8 3.03 -10.90 -11.24
N LEU A 9 1.97 -11.70 -11.31
CA LEU A 9 1.65 -12.68 -10.28
C LEU A 9 2.78 -13.70 -10.09
N ARG A 10 3.39 -14.19 -11.18
CA ARG A 10 4.54 -15.12 -11.13
C ARG A 10 5.78 -14.55 -10.44
N LEU A 11 5.92 -13.23 -10.40
CA LEU A 11 7.04 -12.57 -9.73
C LEU A 11 6.79 -12.37 -8.24
N ILE A 12 5.55 -12.47 -7.76
CA ILE A 12 5.26 -12.27 -6.34
C ILE A 12 5.59 -13.56 -5.57
N PRO A 13 6.54 -13.52 -4.61
CA PRO A 13 6.94 -14.69 -3.84
C PRO A 13 5.89 -15.07 -2.80
N VAL A 14 5.92 -16.33 -2.38
CA VAL A 14 5.14 -16.84 -1.24
C VAL A 14 5.98 -16.70 0.03
N GLY A 15 5.38 -16.19 1.11
CA GLY A 15 6.01 -16.00 2.42
C GLY A 15 6.39 -14.54 2.73
N ALA A 16 6.17 -14.12 3.98
CA ALA A 16 6.40 -12.74 4.44
C ALA A 16 7.88 -12.38 4.67
N ASN A 17 8.77 -13.38 4.64
CA ASN A 17 10.20 -13.25 4.91
C ASN A 17 10.98 -12.63 3.74
N ASN A 18 10.50 -12.80 2.51
CA ASN A 18 11.18 -12.30 1.32
C ASN A 18 10.20 -11.61 0.35
N PRO A 19 9.52 -10.53 0.76
CA PRO A 19 8.63 -9.81 -0.13
C PRO A 19 9.43 -9.17 -1.27
N ARG A 20 8.85 -9.16 -2.46
CA ARG A 20 9.52 -8.60 -3.63
C ARG A 20 9.18 -7.13 -3.79
N ALA A 21 10.22 -6.31 -3.86
CA ALA A 21 10.08 -4.87 -4.03
C ALA A 21 9.31 -4.54 -5.31
N GLY A 22 8.30 -3.67 -5.20
CA GLY A 22 7.51 -3.24 -6.36
C GLY A 22 8.35 -2.57 -7.45
N LYS A 23 9.36 -1.79 -7.07
CA LYS A 23 10.30 -1.17 -8.03
C LYS A 23 11.01 -2.22 -8.88
N TYR A 24 11.51 -3.27 -8.24
CA TYR A 24 12.17 -4.37 -8.94
C TYR A 24 11.23 -5.07 -9.93
N ILE A 25 9.97 -5.34 -9.54
CA ILE A 25 8.98 -5.95 -10.45
C ILE A 25 8.69 -5.03 -11.63
N ALA A 26 8.54 -3.72 -11.37
CA ALA A 26 8.27 -2.73 -12.40
C ALA A 26 9.43 -2.63 -13.41
N GLU A 27 10.66 -2.53 -12.92
CA GLU A 27 11.89 -2.51 -13.74
C GLU A 27 12.02 -3.78 -14.59
N LEU A 28 11.83 -4.96 -14.00
CA LEU A 28 11.93 -6.24 -14.71
C LEU A 28 10.89 -6.40 -15.83
N LEU A 29 9.72 -5.75 -15.69
CA LEU A 29 8.64 -5.81 -16.66
C LEU A 29 8.58 -4.58 -17.59
N GLY A 30 9.47 -3.60 -17.42
CA GLY A 30 9.46 -2.35 -18.18
C GLY A 30 8.21 -1.49 -17.92
N LEU A 31 7.64 -1.56 -16.72
CA LEU A 31 6.44 -0.82 -16.33
C LEU A 31 6.79 0.39 -15.49
N ASP A 32 5.96 1.42 -15.56
CA ASP A 32 5.95 2.42 -14.50
C ASP A 32 5.30 1.85 -13.21
N ILE A 33 5.67 2.43 -12.07
CA ILE A 33 5.22 1.94 -10.77
C ILE A 33 3.71 2.08 -10.55
N ARG A 34 3.04 3.02 -11.23
CA ARG A 34 1.59 3.22 -11.11
C ARG A 34 0.86 2.11 -11.86
N THR A 35 1.28 1.78 -13.08
CA THR A 35 0.74 0.65 -13.84
C THR A 35 0.91 -0.67 -13.09
N LEU A 36 2.07 -0.90 -12.46
CA LEU A 36 2.26 -2.08 -11.61
C LEU A 36 1.23 -2.13 -10.47
N ARG A 37 1.07 -1.02 -9.72
CA ARG A 37 0.16 -0.94 -8.58
C ARG A 37 -1.30 -1.16 -8.99
N GLU A 38 -1.71 -0.64 -10.14
CA GLU A 38 -3.06 -0.83 -10.67
C GLU A 38 -3.33 -2.29 -11.04
N ASN A 39 -2.36 -2.98 -11.66
CA ASN A 39 -2.47 -4.42 -11.94
C ASN A 39 -2.50 -5.25 -10.66
N ILE A 40 -1.65 -4.95 -9.67
CA ILE A 40 -1.69 -5.61 -8.35
C ILE A 40 -3.05 -5.40 -7.67
N HIS A 41 -3.59 -4.19 -7.72
CA HIS A 41 -4.91 -3.90 -7.18
C HIS A 41 -6.01 -4.75 -7.86
N ARG A 42 -5.96 -4.90 -9.19
CA ARG A 42 -6.89 -5.79 -9.91
C ARG A 42 -6.71 -7.26 -9.52
N LEU A 43 -5.48 -7.75 -9.37
CA LEU A 43 -5.20 -9.10 -8.86
C LEU A 43 -5.85 -9.33 -7.49
N ILE A 44 -5.79 -8.35 -6.59
CA ILE A 44 -6.42 -8.45 -5.27
C ILE A 44 -7.95 -8.38 -5.37
N VAL A 45 -8.49 -7.31 -5.95
CA VAL A 45 -9.92 -6.97 -5.83
C VAL A 45 -10.78 -7.74 -6.82
N ARG A 46 -10.31 -7.92 -8.06
CA ARG A 46 -11.09 -8.58 -9.12
C ARG A 46 -10.84 -10.08 -9.14
N HIS A 47 -9.61 -10.51 -8.92
CA HIS A 47 -9.21 -11.93 -9.02
C HIS A 47 -9.09 -12.64 -7.66
N GLY A 48 -9.24 -11.91 -6.54
CA GLY A 48 -9.24 -12.51 -5.21
C GLY A 48 -7.89 -13.05 -4.75
N VAL A 49 -6.79 -12.65 -5.39
CA VAL A 49 -5.45 -13.14 -5.02
C VAL A 49 -5.03 -12.50 -3.69
N PRO A 50 -4.64 -13.28 -2.67
CA PRO A 50 -4.23 -12.76 -1.37
C PRO A 50 -2.82 -12.18 -1.46
N ILE A 51 -2.67 -10.96 -1.97
CA ILE A 51 -1.39 -10.25 -2.03
C ILE A 51 -1.32 -9.27 -0.86
N VAL A 52 -0.26 -9.37 -0.06
CA VAL A 52 0.02 -8.43 1.03
C VAL A 52 1.11 -7.46 0.59
N ALA A 53 0.90 -6.17 0.83
CA ALA A 53 1.87 -5.11 0.61
C ALA A 53 2.54 -4.72 1.94
N LYS A 54 3.74 -5.26 2.20
CA LYS A 54 4.52 -4.98 3.40
C LYS A 54 5.21 -3.63 3.28
N ARG A 55 5.14 -2.83 4.35
CA ARG A 55 5.85 -1.54 4.48
C ARG A 55 6.87 -1.65 5.63
N GLY A 56 8.05 -1.08 5.46
CA GLY A 56 9.11 -1.12 6.48
C GLY A 56 10.50 -1.32 5.87
N LEU A 57 11.45 -1.79 6.68
CA LEU A 57 12.83 -2.08 6.25
C LEU A 57 12.87 -3.12 5.12
N VAL A 58 12.06 -4.16 5.27
CA VAL A 58 11.81 -5.16 4.23
C VAL A 58 10.42 -4.87 3.66
N SER A 59 10.38 -4.27 2.46
CA SER A 59 9.15 -3.79 1.83
C SER A 59 8.91 -4.44 0.46
N GLY A 60 7.64 -4.61 0.10
CA GLY A 60 7.28 -5.23 -1.16
C GLY A 60 5.98 -6.02 -1.09
N TYR A 61 5.76 -6.84 -2.11
CA TYR A 61 4.59 -7.69 -2.27
C TYR A 61 4.95 -9.15 -2.00
N TYR A 62 4.05 -9.87 -1.33
CA TYR A 62 4.13 -11.31 -1.15
C TYR A 62 2.73 -11.92 -1.07
N ILE A 63 2.66 -13.23 -1.27
CA ILE A 63 1.48 -14.06 -1.00
C ILE A 63 1.73 -14.76 0.33
N PRO A 64 0.83 -14.68 1.33
CA PRO A 64 1.05 -15.32 2.61
C PRO A 64 1.13 -16.84 2.44
N ALA A 65 2.12 -17.45 3.08
CA ALA A 65 2.35 -18.90 3.04
C ALA A 65 1.39 -19.69 3.96
N ASN A 66 0.83 -19.02 4.97
CA ASN A 66 -0.04 -19.61 5.97
C ASN A 66 -1.01 -18.56 6.55
N ASP A 67 -1.99 -19.02 7.34
CA ASP A 67 -2.99 -18.13 7.94
C ASP A 67 -2.41 -17.17 8.97
N THR A 68 -1.29 -17.49 9.62
CA THR A 68 -0.61 -16.56 10.54
C THR A 68 -0.10 -15.34 9.80
N GLU A 69 0.65 -15.53 8.71
CA GLU A 69 1.12 -14.43 7.87
C GLU A 69 -0.05 -13.64 7.27
N ARG A 70 -1.13 -14.34 6.88
CA ARG A 70 -2.35 -13.70 6.39
C ARG A 70 -2.98 -12.79 7.44
N LEU A 71 -3.13 -13.28 8.67
CA LEU A 71 -3.71 -12.52 9.78
C LEU A 71 -2.84 -11.31 10.17
N GLU A 72 -1.52 -11.45 10.12
CA GLU A 72 -0.58 -10.34 10.31
C GLU A 72 -0.74 -9.29 9.22
N GLY A 73 -0.78 -9.70 7.95
CA GLY A 73 -1.02 -8.80 6.83
C GLY A 73 -2.38 -8.07 6.94
N ILE A 74 -3.43 -8.77 7.38
CA ILE A 74 -4.74 -8.16 7.65
C ILE A 74 -4.64 -7.13 8.78
N ARG A 75 -3.94 -7.44 9.87
CA ARG A 75 -3.77 -6.53 11.01
C ARG A 75 -3.07 -5.24 10.58
N GLU A 76 -1.98 -5.36 9.82
CA GLU A 76 -1.26 -4.20 9.29
C GLU A 76 -2.14 -3.36 8.36
N LEU A 77 -2.86 -4.01 7.44
CA LEU A 77 -3.76 -3.32 6.50
C LEU A 77 -4.91 -2.62 7.24
N LYS A 78 -5.48 -3.25 8.28
CA LYS A 78 -6.53 -2.68 9.11
C LYS A 78 -6.04 -1.43 9.87
N ALA A 79 -4.84 -1.49 10.45
CA ALA A 79 -4.24 -0.32 11.10
C ALA A 79 -3.99 0.84 10.11
N GLN A 80 -3.59 0.54 8.88
CA GLN A 80 -3.48 1.54 7.81
C GLN A 80 -4.85 2.14 7.46
N TYR A 81 -5.87 1.29 7.29
CA TYR A 81 -7.24 1.71 7.01
C TYR A 81 -7.80 2.62 8.11
N ASP A 82 -7.61 2.26 9.38
CA ASP A 82 -8.14 3.05 10.50
C ASP A 82 -7.43 4.41 10.62
N THR A 83 -6.12 4.46 10.36
CA THR A 83 -5.36 5.72 10.30
C THR A 83 -5.86 6.63 9.16
N GLU A 84 -6.05 6.08 7.97
CA GLU A 84 -6.53 6.85 6.82
C GLU A 84 -8.00 7.26 6.99
N GLY A 85 -8.82 6.43 7.65
CA GLY A 85 -10.19 6.75 8.01
C GLY A 85 -10.27 7.94 8.96
N LYS A 86 -9.44 7.98 10.01
CA LYS A 86 -9.33 9.15 10.90
C LYS A 86 -8.93 10.42 10.14
N ARG A 87 -7.99 10.30 9.20
CA ARG A 87 -7.57 11.42 8.35
C ARG A 87 -8.71 11.91 7.46
N LEU A 88 -9.46 11.00 6.85
CA LEU A 88 -10.64 11.33 6.05
C LEU A 88 -11.69 12.06 6.87
N ASP A 89 -11.99 11.58 8.08
CA ASP A 89 -12.95 12.21 8.99
C ASP A 89 -12.53 13.64 9.37
N VAL A 90 -11.24 13.86 9.62
CA VAL A 90 -10.69 15.19 9.88
C VAL A 90 -10.85 16.09 8.65
N LEU A 91 -10.53 15.60 7.45
CA LEU A 91 -10.68 16.38 6.21
C LEU A 91 -12.13 16.79 5.94
N ILE A 92 -13.09 15.91 6.21
CA ILE A 92 -14.52 16.20 6.05
C ILE A 92 -14.99 17.28 7.02
N LYS A 93 -14.51 17.25 8.28
CA LYS A 93 -14.95 18.16 9.34
C LYS A 93 -14.13 19.45 9.43
N ALA A 94 -12.95 19.49 8.83
CA ALA A 94 -12.02 20.60 8.96
C ALA A 94 -12.55 21.87 8.29
N ASN A 95 -12.43 22.99 8.99
CA ASN A 95 -12.60 24.30 8.39
C ASN A 95 -11.35 24.66 7.58
N LEU A 96 -11.52 25.09 6.33
CA LEU A 96 -10.43 25.41 5.40
C LEU A 96 -9.46 26.50 5.90
N GLU A 97 -9.90 27.33 6.84
CA GLU A 97 -9.13 28.46 7.38
C GLU A 97 -8.48 28.15 8.74
N SER A 98 -8.79 26.99 9.34
CA SER A 98 -8.32 26.60 10.67
C SER A 98 -6.78 26.58 10.78
N TYR A 99 -6.08 26.25 9.69
CA TYR A 99 -4.61 26.27 9.64
C TYR A 99 -4.02 27.67 9.82
N LYS A 100 -4.72 28.74 9.38
CA LYS A 100 -4.23 30.12 9.54
C LYS A 100 -4.13 30.53 11.01
N LYS A 101 -4.98 29.98 11.88
CA LYS A 101 -4.89 30.21 13.34
C LYS A 101 -3.66 29.53 13.94
N LEU A 102 -3.28 28.36 13.44
CA LEU A 102 -2.06 27.65 13.86
C LEU A 102 -0.80 28.40 13.38
N LEU A 103 -0.85 29.00 12.19
CA LEU A 103 0.27 29.77 11.64
C LEU A 103 0.42 31.16 12.28
N LYS A 104 -0.66 31.80 12.74
CA LYS A 104 -0.58 33.10 13.46
C LYS A 104 0.14 33.02 14.81
N GLY A 105 0.27 31.82 15.39
CA GLY A 105 1.12 31.58 16.57
C GLY A 105 2.60 31.35 16.23
N ALA A 106 2.96 31.32 14.94
CA ALA A 106 4.32 31.06 14.45
C ALA A 106 5.06 32.34 13.99
N ASP A 107 4.45 33.52 14.12
CA ASP A 107 5.15 34.81 14.01
C ASP A 107 5.95 35.07 15.30
N MET A 108 7.06 34.35 15.49
CA MET A 108 8.31 34.87 16.03
C MET A 108 9.46 33.95 15.59
N ASN A 109 10.29 34.48 14.67
CA ASN A 109 11.58 34.01 14.17
C ASN A 109 11.59 33.12 12.92
N VAL A 110 11.36 33.73 11.75
CA VAL A 110 12.32 33.67 10.61
C VAL A 110 12.36 35.02 9.92
#